data_AF-A0A5J4TVW2-F1
#
_entry.id   AF-A0A5J4TVW2-F1
#
_cell.length_a   1.000
_cell.length_b   1.000
_cell.length_c   1.000
_cell.angle_alpha   90.00
_cell.angle_beta   90.00
_cell.angle_gamma   90.00
#
_symmetry.space_group_name_H-M   'P 1'
#
loop_
_entity.id
_entity.type
_entity.pdbx_description
1 polymer ?
#
loop_
_entity_poly.entity_id
_entity_poly.type
_entity_poly.pdbx_seq_one_letter_code
_entity_poly.pdbx_strand_id
1 'polypeptide(L)'
;GQNAVIILEYANMKNLQNLIQTNKDLPPSIIRVIMKQLLEGLRLIHEKGLIHRDIKGENILLHSPPNSGKVIVKIADFGLVKQQKREEQSITKSVAGTKTHMPPEMLIEDEEVDEEGNTIDMKIDNKIHVQQETIKTCSYN
;
A
#
# COMPACT_ATOMS: atom_id res chain seq x y z
N GLY A 1 7.50 26.22 9.95
CA GLY A 1 7.08 24.81 9.85
C GLY A 1 8.31 23.97 9.56
N GLN A 2 8.46 22.80 10.17
CA GLN A 2 9.55 21.89 9.85
C GLN A 2 9.18 21.11 8.58
N ASN A 3 10.04 21.15 7.56
CA ASN A 3 9.89 20.35 6.36
C ASN A 3 10.58 18.99 6.60
N ALA A 4 9.86 17.89 6.40
CA ALA A 4 10.45 16.56 6.39
C ALA A 4 10.90 16.21 4.97
N VAL A 5 12.12 15.69 4.83
CA VAL A 5 12.69 15.22 3.55
C VAL A 5 13.05 13.74 3.73
N ILE A 6 12.54 12.90 2.82
CA ILE A 6 12.83 11.46 2.80
C ILE A 6 13.62 11.15 1.54
N ILE A 7 14.84 10.61 1.70
CA ILE A 7 15.72 10.22 0.59
C ILE A 7 15.55 8.71 0.35
N LEU A 8 15.20 8.33 -0.88
CA LEU A 8 14.94 6.95 -1.29
C LEU A 8 15.68 6.60 -2.58
N GLU A 9 15.71 5.31 -2.91
CA GLU A 9 16.23 4.80 -4.17
C GLU A 9 15.36 5.26 -5.36
N TYR A 10 16.00 5.55 -6.50
CA TYR A 10 15.32 5.93 -7.73
C TYR A 10 14.89 4.72 -8.59
N ALA A 11 13.59 4.62 -8.88
CA ALA A 11 13.05 3.66 -9.84
C ALA A 11 12.96 4.28 -11.24
N ASN A 12 13.67 3.71 -12.22
CA ASN A 12 13.90 4.32 -13.53
C ASN A 12 12.86 3.99 -14.61
N MET A 13 11.83 3.18 -14.31
CA MET A 13 10.80 2.79 -15.29
C MET A 13 9.39 3.28 -14.95
N LYS A 14 9.28 4.36 -14.16
CA LYS A 14 7.98 4.90 -13.68
C LYS A 14 7.17 3.85 -12.91
N ASN A 15 5.84 3.95 -12.88
CA ASN A 15 4.96 3.05 -12.15
C ASN A 15 4.05 2.20 -13.06
N LEU A 16 3.40 1.20 -12.48
CA LEU A 16 2.51 0.28 -13.18
C LEU A 16 1.29 1.00 -13.78
N GLN A 17 0.81 2.07 -13.16
CA GLN A 17 -0.27 2.89 -13.71
C GLN A 17 0.14 3.50 -15.06
N ASN A 18 1.37 4.00 -15.19
CA ASN A 18 1.88 4.50 -16.46
C ASN A 18 1.98 3.39 -17.51
N LEU A 19 2.31 2.16 -17.12
CA LEU A 19 2.33 1.02 -18.03
C LEU A 19 0.92 0.68 -18.53
N ILE A 20 -0.07 0.63 -17.64
CA ILE A 20 -1.49 0.38 -17.98
C ILE A 20 -1.99 1.45 -18.96
N GLN A 21 -1.68 2.72 -18.70
CA GLN A 21 -2.07 3.85 -19.56
C GLN A 21 -1.49 3.78 -20.98
N THR A 22 -0.46 2.96 -21.23
CA THR A 22 0.04 2.76 -22.59
C THR A 22 -0.94 1.98 -23.48
N ASN A 23 -1.96 1.32 -22.91
CA ASN A 23 -2.90 0.44 -23.61
C ASN A 23 -2.21 -0.63 -24.48
N LYS A 24 -0.99 -1.02 -24.12
CA LYS A 24 -0.27 -2.10 -24.78
C LYS A 24 -0.57 -3.42 -24.09
N ASP A 25 -0.90 -4.43 -24.88
CA ASP A 25 -1.02 -5.79 -24.37
C ASP A 25 0.33 -6.28 -23.88
N LEU A 26 0.37 -6.69 -22.62
CA LEU A 26 1.52 -7.34 -22.03
C LEU A 26 1.38 -8.85 -22.21
N PRO A 27 2.44 -9.55 -22.64
CA PRO A 27 2.43 -11.00 -22.66
C PRO A 27 2.09 -11.55 -21.27
N PRO A 28 1.26 -12.61 -21.16
CA PRO A 28 0.90 -13.21 -19.87
C PRO A 28 2.10 -13.61 -19.01
N SER A 29 3.22 -13.96 -19.65
CA SER A 29 4.50 -14.25 -18.98
C SER A 29 5.04 -13.04 -18.20
N ILE A 30 4.97 -11.84 -18.77
CA ILE A 30 5.40 -10.60 -18.13
C ILE A 30 4.48 -10.25 -16.95
N ILE A 31 3.17 -10.36 -17.15
CA ILE A 31 2.17 -10.15 -16.09
C ILE A 31 2.46 -11.08 -14.91
N ARG A 32 2.72 -12.37 -15.18
CA ARG A 32 3.05 -13.36 -14.15
C ARG A 32 4.30 -13.00 -13.36
N VAL A 33 5.33 -12.50 -14.03
CA VAL A 33 6.57 -12.06 -13.38
C VAL A 33 6.33 -10.85 -12.47
N ILE A 34 5.56 -9.86 -12.94
CA ILE A 34 5.21 -8.67 -12.15
C ILE A 34 4.39 -9.07 -10.92
N MET A 35 3.33 -9.87 -11.12
CA MET A 35 2.44 -10.30 -10.03
C MET A 35 3.19 -11.15 -8.99
N LYS A 36 4.10 -12.04 -9.42
CA LYS A 36 4.91 -12.83 -8.49
C LYS A 36 5.75 -11.94 -7.58
N GLN A 37 6.43 -10.93 -8.12
CA GLN A 37 7.25 -10.02 -7.31
C GLN A 37 6.39 -9.14 -6.39
N LEU A 38 5.23 -8.67 -6.88
CA LEU A 38 4.30 -7.87 -6.08
C LEU A 38 3.77 -8.65 -4.87
N LEU A 39 3.29 -9.87 -5.09
CA LEU A 39 2.76 -10.73 -4.02
C LEU A 39 3.84 -11.12 -3.01
N GLU A 40 5.07 -11.35 -3.48
CA GLU A 40 6.20 -11.61 -2.60
C GLU A 40 6.57 -10.39 -1.74
N GLY A 41 6.56 -9.19 -2.33
CA GLY A 41 6.75 -7.94 -1.58
C GLY A 41 5.67 -7.74 -0.52
N LEU A 42 4.40 -8.03 -0.86
CA LEU A 42 3.28 -7.97 0.07
C LEU A 42 3.41 -8.98 1.20
N ARG A 43 3.82 -10.21 0.91
CA ARG A 43 4.11 -11.24 1.91
C ARG A 43 5.12 -10.73 2.94
N LEU A 44 6.22 -10.12 2.49
CA LEU A 44 7.26 -9.56 3.37
C LEU A 44 6.76 -8.38 4.21
N ILE A 45 5.85 -7.55 3.67
CA ILE A 45 5.21 -6.47 4.42
C ILE A 45 4.33 -7.07 5.54
N HIS A 46 3.52 -8.07 5.21
CA HIS A 46 2.62 -8.73 6.16
C HIS A 46 3.37 -9.52 7.23
N GLU A 47 4.48 -10.18 6.89
CA GLU A 47 5.34 -10.88 7.87
C GLU A 47 5.93 -9.96 8.93
N LYS A 48 6.08 -8.67 8.63
CA LYS A 48 6.48 -7.64 9.59
C LYS A 48 5.30 -7.11 10.42
N GLY A 49 4.11 -7.70 10.26
CA GLY A 49 2.88 -7.23 10.89
C GLY A 49 2.44 -5.86 10.39
N LEU A 50 2.74 -5.52 9.12
CA LEU A 50 2.35 -4.26 8.52
C LEU A 50 1.27 -4.50 7.45
N ILE A 51 0.36 -3.54 7.30
CA ILE A 51 -0.65 -3.53 6.24
C ILE A 51 -0.43 -2.25 5.43
N HIS A 52 -0.20 -2.37 4.12
CA HIS A 52 0.12 -1.22 3.26
C HIS A 52 -1.07 -0.26 3.08
N ARG A 53 -2.28 -0.81 2.95
CA ARG A 53 -3.57 -0.10 2.78
C ARG A 53 -3.75 0.77 1.53
N ASP A 54 -2.69 1.03 0.75
CA ASP A 54 -2.81 1.78 -0.52
C ASP A 54 -2.10 1.09 -1.69
N ILE A 55 -2.45 -0.18 -1.93
CA ILE A 55 -1.92 -0.93 -3.08
C ILE A 55 -2.71 -0.58 -4.34
N LYS A 56 -2.02 0.10 -5.26
CA LYS A 56 -2.57 0.57 -6.54
C LYS A 56 -1.44 0.79 -7.55
N GLY A 57 -1.77 0.87 -8.84
CA GLY A 57 -0.77 0.99 -9.92
C GLY A 57 0.19 2.17 -9.76
N GLU A 58 -0.23 3.26 -9.12
CA GLU A 58 0.60 4.45 -8.85
C GLU A 58 1.73 4.16 -7.86
N ASN A 59 1.49 3.26 -6.90
CA ASN A 59 2.38 2.89 -5.81
C ASN A 59 3.21 1.63 -6.12
N ILE A 60 3.06 1.06 -7.32
CA ILE A 60 3.88 -0.06 -7.80
C ILE A 60 4.90 0.49 -8.81
N LEU A 61 6.12 0.72 -8.36
CA LEU A 61 7.21 1.24 -9.19
C LEU A 61 7.91 0.11 -9.95
N LEU A 62 8.43 0.44 -11.13
CA LEU A 62 9.21 -0.44 -11.97
C LEU A 62 10.64 0.07 -12.07
N HIS A 63 11.61 -0.83 -12.00
CA HIS A 63 13.02 -0.52 -12.13
C HIS A 63 13.71 -1.57 -12.99
N SER A 64 14.58 -1.15 -13.92
CA SER A 64 15.46 -2.04 -14.65
C SER A 64 16.91 -1.59 -14.47
N PRO A 65 17.72 -2.40 -13.78
CA PRO A 65 19.13 -2.09 -13.65
C PRO A 65 19.80 -2.07 -15.04
N PRO A 66 20.70 -1.11 -15.32
CA PRO A 66 21.38 -1.04 -16.61
C PRO A 66 22.05 -2.36 -16.97
N ASN A 67 21.91 -2.77 -18.24
CA ASN A 67 22.50 -4.00 -18.79
C ASN A 67 22.04 -5.31 -18.12
N SER A 68 20.99 -5.31 -17.30
CA SER A 68 20.52 -6.53 -16.62
C SER A 68 19.51 -7.34 -17.41
N GLY A 69 18.75 -6.70 -18.31
CA GLY A 69 17.59 -7.31 -18.96
C GLY A 69 16.45 -7.69 -17.99
N LYS A 70 16.53 -7.28 -16.72
CA LYS A 70 15.56 -7.60 -15.67
C LYS A 70 14.63 -6.41 -15.40
N VAL A 71 13.41 -6.71 -14.98
CA VAL A 71 12.45 -5.74 -14.43
C VAL A 71 12.17 -6.12 -12.97
N ILE A 72 12.43 -5.18 -12.08
CA ILE A 72 12.23 -5.27 -10.64
C ILE A 72 10.99 -4.46 -10.27
N VAL A 73 10.08 -5.09 -9.53
CA VAL A 73 8.88 -4.45 -8.98
C VAL A 73 9.18 -3.95 -7.57
N LYS A 74 8.83 -2.69 -7.28
CA LYS A 74 9.00 -2.08 -5.95
C LYS A 74 7.67 -1.51 -5.47
N ILE A 75 7.26 -1.89 -4.26
CA ILE A 75 6.10 -1.28 -3.58
C ILE A 75 6.56 0.03 -2.94
N ALA A 76 5.82 1.10 -3.14
CA ALA A 76 6.13 2.44 -2.66
C ALA A 76 4.93 3.08 -1.94
N ASP A 77 5.18 4.24 -1.33
CA ASP A 77 4.21 5.02 -0.54
C ASP A 77 3.66 4.30 0.69
N PHE A 78 4.50 4.27 1.72
CA PHE A 78 4.16 3.70 3.03
C PHE A 78 3.42 4.71 3.93
N GLY A 79 2.96 5.86 3.39
CA GLY A 79 2.32 6.92 4.17
C GLY A 79 1.03 6.49 4.87
N LEU A 80 0.37 5.45 4.35
CA LEU A 80 -0.87 4.89 4.91
C LEU A 80 -0.65 3.54 5.61
N VAL A 81 0.59 3.10 5.82
CA VAL A 81 0.83 1.80 6.46
C VAL A 81 0.33 1.78 7.91
N LYS A 82 -0.24 0.65 8.32
CA LYS A 82 -0.69 0.42 9.70
C LYS A 82 -0.08 -0.86 10.23
N GLN A 83 0.34 -0.84 11.50
CA GLN A 83 0.74 -2.06 12.19
C GLN A 83 -0.51 -2.88 12.53
N GLN A 84 -0.51 -4.15 12.15
CA GLN A 84 -1.51 -5.11 12.55
C GLN A 84 -1.37 -5.34 14.06
N LYS A 85 -2.37 -4.90 14.83
CA LYS A 85 -2.46 -5.22 16.26
C LYS A 85 -2.90 -6.68 16.40
N ARG A 86 -2.32 -7.40 17.36
CA ARG A 86 -2.76 -8.75 17.74
C ARG A 86 -4.18 -8.69 18.33
N GLU A 87 -4.90 -9.78 18.15
CA GLU A 87 -6.37 -9.99 18.19
C GLU A 87 -7.14 -9.49 19.43
N GLU A 88 -6.49 -8.96 20.47
CA GLU A 88 -7.17 -8.52 21.71
C GLU A 88 -7.62 -7.05 21.69
N GLN A 89 -7.14 -6.25 20.75
CA GLN A 89 -7.64 -4.89 20.53
C GLN A 89 -8.41 -4.89 19.22
N SER A 90 -9.72 -4.67 19.31
CA SER A 90 -10.60 -4.29 18.20
C SER A 90 -9.79 -3.61 17.09
N ILE A 91 -9.82 -4.19 15.88
CA ILE A 91 -9.29 -3.54 14.70
C ILE A 91 -10.13 -2.28 14.56
N THR A 92 -9.67 -1.17 15.13
CA THR A 92 -10.27 0.13 14.87
C THR A 92 -10.21 0.32 13.36
N LYS A 93 -11.36 0.17 12.70
CA LYS A 93 -11.52 0.29 11.25
C LYS A 93 -11.33 1.75 10.87
N SER A 94 -10.07 2.16 10.79
CA SER A 94 -9.71 3.48 10.27
C SER A 94 -9.71 3.39 8.74
N VAL A 95 -10.71 3.99 8.11
CA VAL A 95 -10.82 4.08 6.65
C VAL A 95 -9.64 4.90 6.12
N ALA A 96 -8.77 4.27 5.33
CA ALA A 96 -7.64 4.91 4.67
C ALA A 96 -7.27 4.16 3.40
N GLY A 97 -6.86 4.88 2.37
CA GLY A 97 -6.50 4.33 1.05
C GLY A 97 -7.23 5.07 -0.08
N THR A 98 -6.86 4.74 -1.31
CA THR A 98 -7.53 5.30 -2.49
C THR A 98 -8.88 4.59 -2.72
N LYS A 99 -10.00 5.34 -2.62
CA LYS A 99 -11.38 4.80 -2.66
C LYS A 99 -11.65 3.78 -3.78
N THR A 100 -11.12 4.00 -4.98
CA THR A 100 -11.33 3.12 -6.14
C THR A 100 -10.61 1.77 -6.06
N HIS A 101 -9.66 1.61 -5.13
CA HIS A 101 -8.86 0.39 -4.93
C HIS A 101 -9.12 -0.24 -3.56
N MET A 102 -10.06 0.31 -2.80
CA MET A 102 -10.40 -0.16 -1.47
C MET A 102 -11.28 -1.41 -1.56
N PRO A 103 -11.03 -2.44 -0.74
CA PRO A 103 -11.89 -3.62 -0.73
C PRO A 103 -13.27 -3.27 -0.12
N PRO A 104 -14.34 -3.97 -0.51
CA PRO A 104 -15.73 -3.57 -0.21
C PRO A 104 -16.01 -3.47 1.30
N GLU A 105 -15.40 -4.33 2.12
CA GLU A 105 -15.54 -4.33 3.58
C GLU A 105 -15.00 -3.08 4.29
N MET A 106 -14.22 -2.24 3.60
CA MET A 106 -13.74 -0.94 4.10
C MET A 106 -14.62 0.23 3.64
N LEU A 107 -15.52 0.00 2.69
CA LEU A 107 -16.50 0.97 2.18
C LEU A 107 -17.87 0.82 2.84
N ILE A 108 -18.13 -0.34 3.43
CA ILE A 108 -19.31 -0.58 4.25
C ILE A 108 -19.05 0.13 5.58
N GLU A 109 -19.77 1.23 5.80
CA GLU A 109 -19.89 1.82 7.13
C GLU A 109 -20.47 0.73 8.04
N ASP A 110 -19.75 0.39 9.10
CA ASP A 110 -20.42 -0.30 10.21
C ASP A 110 -21.41 0.73 10.73
N GLU A 111 -22.70 0.56 10.44
CA GLU A 111 -23.76 1.28 11.15
C GLU A 111 -23.64 0.85 12.61
N GLU A 112 -22.87 1.59 13.41
CA GLU A 112 -22.97 1.49 14.85
C GLU A 112 -24.35 2.02 15.22
N VAL A 113 -25.22 1.08 15.53
CA VAL A 113 -26.53 1.33 16.12
C VAL A 113 -26.36 1.45 17.63
N ASP A 114 -26.95 2.47 18.23
CA ASP A 114 -27.08 2.55 19.69
C ASP A 114 -27.95 1.39 20.23
N GLU A 115 -28.06 1.26 21.56
CA GLU A 115 -28.89 0.23 22.21
C GLU A 115 -30.39 0.33 21.80
N GLU A 116 -30.80 1.46 21.20
CA GLU A 116 -32.13 1.71 20.67
C GLU A 116 -32.27 1.52 19.14
N GLY A 117 -31.19 1.18 18.42
CA GLY A 117 -31.21 0.93 16.98
C GLY A 117 -30.96 2.14 16.07
N ASN A 118 -30.49 3.28 16.60
CA ASN A 118 -30.24 4.50 15.82
C ASN A 118 -28.77 4.62 15.38
N THR A 119 -28.56 5.09 14.15
CA THR A 119 -27.23 5.24 13.54
C THR A 119 -26.41 6.35 14.19
N ILE A 120 -25.20 6.03 14.67
CA ILE A 120 -24.27 6.99 15.27
C ILE A 120 -23.33 7.56 14.19
N ASP A 121 -23.50 8.85 13.87
CA ASP A 121 -22.69 9.55 12.88
C ASP A 121 -21.32 9.95 13.46
N MET A 122 -20.27 9.17 13.21
CA MET A 122 -18.92 9.42 13.77
C MET A 122 -18.21 10.57 13.05
N LYS A 123 -18.11 11.75 13.70
CA LYS A 123 -17.18 12.82 13.31
C LYS A 123 -15.73 12.42 13.64
N ILE A 124 -14.89 12.25 12.62
CA ILE A 124 -13.49 11.84 12.77
C ILE A 124 -12.59 13.07 12.99
N ASP A 125 -12.15 13.28 14.23
CA ASP A 125 -11.05 14.20 14.56
C ASP A 125 -9.69 13.54 14.31
N ASN A 126 -8.90 14.19 13.45
CA ASN A 126 -7.71 13.62 12.85
C ASN A 126 -6.44 14.13 13.54
N LYS A 127 -5.80 13.31 14.41
CA LYS A 127 -4.43 13.59 14.89
C LYS A 127 -3.76 12.36 15.50
N ILE A 128 -2.81 11.72 14.81
CA ILE A 128 -1.82 10.87 15.49
C ILE A 128 -0.42 11.07 14.91
N HIS A 129 0.51 11.32 15.84
CA HIS A 129 1.95 11.50 15.71
C HIS A 129 2.62 10.11 15.64
N VAL A 130 3.39 9.81 14.59
CA VAL A 130 4.11 8.53 14.46
C VAL A 130 5.62 8.77 14.55
N GLN A 131 6.23 8.16 15.56
CA GLN A 131 7.68 8.09 15.73
C GLN A 131 8.25 7.14 14.66
N GLN A 132 9.23 7.64 13.89
CA GLN A 132 9.83 6.93 12.76
C GLN A 132 11.09 6.20 13.21
N GLU A 133 11.08 4.87 13.23
CA GLU A 133 12.29 4.06 13.21
C GLU A 133 12.32 3.16 11.95
N THR A 134 13.28 3.50 11.10
CA THR A 134 13.95 2.82 9.97
C THR A 134 13.36 1.50 9.44
N ILE A 135 12.79 1.53 8.23
CA ILE A 135 12.59 0.32 7.39
C ILE A 135 13.55 0.40 6.19
N LYS A 136 14.60 -0.43 6.22
CA LYS A 136 15.46 -0.73 5.07
C LYS A 136 14.64 -1.40 3.97
N THR A 137 14.80 -0.92 2.75
CA THR A 137 14.20 -1.49 1.53
C THR A 137 14.68 -2.94 1.33
N CYS A 138 13.73 -3.86 1.11
CA CYS A 138 14.05 -5.22 0.66
C CYS A 138 14.20 -5.19 -0.87
N SER A 139 15.45 -5.15 -1.35
CA SER A 139 15.78 -5.49 -2.73
C SER A 139 16.10 -6.99 -2.79
N TYR A 140 15.43 -7.74 -3.65
CA TYR A 140 15.79 -9.13 -3.94
C TYR A 140 16.77 -9.18 -5.12
N ASN A 141 17.91 -9.85 -4.91
CA ASN A 141 18.90 -10.20 -5.93
C ASN A 141 18.44 -11.42 -6.76
#